data_AF-A0A194QUL6-F1
#
_entry.id   AF-A0A194QUL6-F1
#
_cell.length_a   1.000
_cell.length_b   1.000
_cell.length_c   1.000
_cell.angle_alpha   90.00
_cell.angle_beta   90.00
_cell.angle_gamma   90.00
#
_symmetry.space_group_name_H-M   'P 1'
#
loop_
_entity.id
_entity.type
_entity.pdbx_description
1 polymer ?
#
loop_
_entity_poly.entity_id
_entity_poly.type
_entity_poly.pdbx_seq_one_letter_code
_entity_poly.pdbx_strand_id
1 'polypeptide(L)'
;MMKLRGCRVIEGHLSIVIIEHPSSNAYDNMSFPELREVTGYITIYRLMGVRNLGNLFPNLSVVRGMQLFKDYAIVVFDCQDLESLGLRSLTRIERGGVRIQQNDQLCYTNTVDWSRIVADGDDNILIRSNYDTRLCGLCPSPQGHKEDGLRDSQCPTDSSGRPLCWDNQHCQKICPSSCGGRACTRNGTCCNATCLGGCDGPLARDCHVCANYSLGYGENRTCVTSCPANTYRLSRRCVTEQECRAMPPPLPTESNQPPPNIRAYKILNNTCVYMCPNDYMEVPTSP
;
A
#
# COMPACT_ATOMS: atom_id res chain seq x y z
N MET A 1 16.48 -1.21 6.01
CA MET A 1 15.00 -1.22 6.07
C MET A 1 14.40 -1.17 7.49
N MET A 2 15.18 -1.29 8.58
CA MET A 2 14.64 -1.31 9.96
C MET A 2 13.81 -0.08 10.38
N LYS A 3 13.99 1.07 9.72
CA LYS A 3 13.22 2.30 9.97
C LYS A 3 11.70 2.16 9.70
N LEU A 4 11.26 1.09 9.05
CA LEU A 4 9.85 0.83 8.75
C LEU A 4 9.11 0.10 9.90
N ARG A 5 9.82 -0.39 10.93
CA ARG A 5 9.16 -1.07 12.07
C ARG A 5 8.22 -0.12 12.80
N GLY A 6 7.01 -0.60 13.10
CA GLY A 6 5.96 0.21 13.75
C GLY A 6 5.26 1.21 12.83
N CYS A 7 5.66 1.32 11.55
CA CYS A 7 5.03 2.23 10.61
C CYS A 7 3.83 1.54 9.94
N ARG A 8 2.62 2.03 10.22
CA ARG A 8 1.40 1.56 9.55
C ARG A 8 1.17 2.20 8.18
N VAL A 9 1.58 3.45 8.04
CA VAL A 9 1.38 4.28 6.85
C VAL A 9 2.70 4.94 6.49
N ILE A 10 3.06 4.92 5.21
CA ILE A 10 4.15 5.74 4.66
C ILE A 10 3.53 6.94 3.95
N GLU A 11 3.75 8.12 4.53
CA GLU A 11 3.44 9.41 3.91
C GLU A 11 4.55 9.79 2.91
N GLY A 12 4.31 9.63 1.61
CA GLY A 12 5.32 9.64 0.55
C GLY A 12 5.47 8.28 -0.12
N HIS A 13 6.65 8.00 -0.67
CA HIS A 13 6.93 6.79 -1.44
C HIS A 13 7.86 5.82 -0.69
N LEU A 14 7.79 4.55 -1.06
CA LEU A 14 8.72 3.51 -0.62
C LEU A 14 9.66 3.17 -1.78
N SER A 15 10.95 3.48 -1.65
CA SER A 15 11.96 3.10 -2.63
C SER A 15 12.96 2.11 -2.02
N ILE A 16 13.09 0.95 -2.66
CA ILE A 16 14.04 -0.11 -2.33
C ILE A 16 14.94 -0.29 -3.55
N VAL A 17 16.19 0.12 -3.43
CA VAL A 17 17.23 0.05 -4.46
C VAL A 17 18.40 -0.76 -3.91
N ILE A 18 19.10 -1.50 -4.78
CA ILE A 18 20.40 -2.19 -4.58
C ILE A 18 20.89 -2.12 -3.13
N ILE A 19 20.80 -3.24 -2.43
CA ILE A 19 21.59 -3.45 -1.21
C ILE A 19 22.74 -4.33 -1.67
N GLU A 20 23.92 -3.74 -1.87
CA GLU A 20 25.09 -4.49 -2.31
C GLU A 20 25.45 -5.56 -1.28
N HIS A 21 25.63 -6.79 -1.76
CA HIS A 21 26.07 -7.95 -0.99
C HIS A 21 25.31 -8.20 0.32
N PRO A 22 23.97 -8.36 0.29
CA PRO A 22 23.32 -8.99 1.43
C PRO A 22 23.91 -10.41 1.50
N SER A 23 24.38 -10.84 2.68
CA SER A 23 24.56 -12.27 2.90
C SER A 23 23.26 -12.99 2.49
N SER A 24 23.34 -14.24 2.02
CA SER A 24 22.18 -14.99 1.48
C SER A 24 20.95 -15.01 2.39
N ASN A 25 21.12 -14.65 3.67
CA ASN A 25 20.12 -14.69 4.73
C ASN A 25 19.79 -13.28 5.28
N ALA A 26 20.24 -12.19 4.65
CA ALA A 26 20.09 -10.82 5.19
C ALA A 26 18.63 -10.37 5.36
N TYR A 27 17.71 -10.99 4.64
CA TYR A 27 16.27 -10.75 4.72
C TYR A 27 15.50 -11.90 5.35
N ASP A 28 16.17 -13.01 5.67
CA ASP A 28 15.56 -14.10 6.41
C ASP A 28 15.12 -13.54 7.77
N ASN A 29 13.82 -13.64 8.07
CA ASN A 29 13.17 -13.05 9.24
C ASN A 29 12.96 -11.52 9.21
N MET A 30 13.13 -10.86 8.06
CA MET A 30 12.70 -9.46 7.90
C MET A 30 11.23 -9.41 7.46
N SER A 31 10.41 -8.73 8.24
CA SER A 31 9.01 -8.47 7.91
C SER A 31 8.54 -7.15 8.53
N PHE A 32 7.61 -6.48 7.86
CA PHE A 32 6.98 -5.23 8.27
C PHE A 32 5.46 -5.40 8.27
N PRO A 33 4.90 -6.20 9.19
CA PRO A 33 3.48 -6.54 9.20
C PRO A 33 2.56 -5.38 9.58
N GLU A 34 3.09 -4.31 10.18
CA GLU A 34 2.30 -3.13 10.52
C GLU A 34 1.94 -2.32 9.28
N LEU A 35 2.79 -2.33 8.25
CA LEU A 35 2.62 -1.52 7.04
C LEU A 35 1.39 -1.97 6.27
N ARG A 36 0.47 -1.03 6.05
CA ARG A 36 -0.80 -1.27 5.33
C ARG A 36 -1.05 -0.31 4.20
N GLU A 37 -0.42 0.86 4.21
CA GLU A 37 -0.69 1.94 3.26
C GLU A 37 0.60 2.67 2.85
N VAL A 38 0.75 2.90 1.54
CA VAL A 38 1.73 3.84 0.98
C VAL A 38 0.97 4.90 0.20
N THR A 39 1.20 6.18 0.53
CA THR A 39 0.42 7.29 -0.06
C THR A 39 0.96 7.76 -1.42
N GLY A 40 2.25 7.60 -1.68
CA GLY A 40 2.88 7.84 -2.97
C GLY A 40 2.90 6.57 -3.82
N TYR A 41 4.10 6.20 -4.26
CA TYR A 41 4.38 5.01 -5.05
C TYR A 41 5.33 4.05 -4.33
N ILE A 42 5.49 2.85 -4.87
CA ILE A 42 6.47 1.85 -4.45
C ILE A 42 7.39 1.54 -5.63
N THR A 43 8.70 1.69 -5.44
CA THR A 43 9.72 1.29 -6.42
C THR A 43 10.66 0.28 -5.79
N ILE A 44 10.80 -0.88 -6.44
CA ILE A 44 11.73 -1.93 -6.07
C ILE A 44 12.62 -2.19 -7.27
N TYR A 45 13.90 -1.94 -7.11
CA TYR A 45 14.89 -2.00 -8.19
C TYR A 45 16.11 -2.79 -7.73
N ARG A 46 16.46 -3.85 -8.46
CA ARG A 46 17.65 -4.68 -8.17
C ARG A 46 17.73 -5.17 -6.72
N LEU A 47 16.58 -5.59 -6.19
CA LEU A 47 16.52 -6.27 -4.90
C LEU A 47 16.96 -7.73 -5.07
N MET A 48 18.04 -8.10 -4.38
CA MET A 48 18.57 -9.47 -4.31
C MET A 48 18.25 -10.10 -2.95
N GLY A 49 18.29 -11.42 -2.85
CA GLY A 49 18.06 -12.19 -1.61
C GLY A 49 16.62 -12.24 -1.12
N VAL A 50 15.64 -11.75 -1.91
CA VAL A 50 14.23 -11.76 -1.54
C VAL A 50 13.43 -12.52 -2.60
N ARG A 51 12.84 -13.65 -2.22
CA ARG A 51 12.04 -14.51 -3.11
C ARG A 51 10.56 -14.15 -3.18
N ASN A 52 10.02 -13.54 -2.11
CA ASN A 52 8.60 -13.17 -2.02
C ASN A 52 8.45 -11.83 -1.29
N LEU A 53 7.93 -10.79 -1.95
CA LEU A 53 7.76 -9.46 -1.32
C LEU A 53 6.67 -9.47 -0.24
N GLY A 54 5.72 -10.39 -0.32
CA GLY A 54 4.70 -10.64 0.69
C GLY A 54 5.26 -11.09 2.04
N ASN A 55 6.47 -11.62 2.09
CA ASN A 55 7.15 -11.89 3.36
C ASN A 55 7.61 -10.59 4.04
N LEU A 56 8.06 -9.61 3.25
CA LEU A 56 8.42 -8.28 3.73
C LEU A 56 7.19 -7.44 4.09
N PHE A 57 6.16 -7.44 3.24
CA PHE A 57 5.00 -6.54 3.36
C PHE A 57 3.68 -7.32 3.36
N PRO A 58 3.45 -8.17 4.37
CA PRO A 58 2.33 -9.12 4.35
C PRO A 58 0.94 -8.47 4.40
N ASN A 59 0.85 -7.27 4.98
CA ASN A 59 -0.40 -6.55 5.22
C ASN A 59 -0.54 -5.28 4.38
N LEU A 60 0.39 -4.99 3.46
CA LEU A 60 0.27 -3.87 2.54
C LEU A 60 -1.00 -4.04 1.71
N SER A 61 -1.93 -3.10 1.85
CA SER A 61 -3.30 -3.24 1.35
C SER A 61 -3.71 -2.16 0.36
N VAL A 62 -3.12 -0.96 0.47
CA VAL A 62 -3.46 0.20 -0.35
C VAL A 62 -2.20 0.94 -0.80
N VAL A 63 -2.14 1.27 -2.08
CA VAL A 63 -1.23 2.29 -2.62
C VAL A 63 -2.08 3.43 -3.19
N ARG A 64 -1.91 4.65 -2.71
CA ARG A 64 -2.79 5.77 -3.10
C ARG A 64 -2.39 6.40 -4.43
N GLY A 65 -1.10 6.42 -4.77
CA GLY A 65 -0.63 7.06 -6.00
C GLY A 65 -0.78 8.58 -5.99
N MET A 66 -0.69 9.25 -4.82
CA MET A 66 -0.69 10.72 -4.75
C MET A 66 0.51 11.30 -5.51
N GLN A 67 1.63 10.58 -5.46
CA GLN A 67 2.82 10.76 -6.28
C GLN A 67 3.00 9.48 -7.12
N LEU A 68 3.51 9.62 -8.34
CA LEU A 68 3.75 8.50 -9.26
C LEU A 68 5.21 8.50 -9.72
N PHE A 69 5.75 7.32 -9.99
CA PHE A 69 7.04 7.16 -10.66
C PHE A 69 6.81 6.90 -12.15
N LYS A 70 6.98 7.93 -13.00
CA LYS A 70 6.72 7.84 -14.45
C LYS A 70 5.35 7.21 -14.76
N ASP A 71 4.32 7.71 -14.07
CA ASP A 71 2.91 7.25 -14.14
C ASP A 71 2.56 5.93 -13.42
N TYR A 72 3.54 5.27 -12.81
CA TYR A 72 3.33 4.03 -12.06
C TYR A 72 3.22 4.26 -10.55
N ALA A 73 2.28 3.56 -9.93
CA ALA A 73 2.14 3.48 -8.47
C ALA A 73 2.99 2.35 -7.88
N ILE A 74 3.23 1.28 -8.64
CA ILE A 74 4.12 0.18 -8.27
C ILE A 74 5.06 -0.12 -9.43
N VAL A 75 6.36 -0.17 -9.14
CA VAL A 75 7.41 -0.58 -10.07
C VAL A 75 8.26 -1.66 -9.40
N VAL A 76 8.38 -2.83 -10.05
CA VAL A 76 9.27 -3.92 -9.64
C VAL A 76 10.14 -4.28 -10.84
N PHE A 77 11.44 -4.02 -10.72
CA PHE A 77 12.35 -4.04 -11.87
C PHE A 77 13.70 -4.67 -11.53
N ASP A 78 14.16 -5.60 -12.38
CA ASP A 78 15.51 -6.21 -12.29
C ASP A 78 15.76 -6.93 -10.94
N CYS A 79 14.74 -7.54 -10.34
CA CYS A 79 14.85 -8.33 -9.11
C CYS A 79 15.10 -9.81 -9.45
N GLN A 80 16.38 -10.20 -9.50
CA GLN A 80 16.80 -11.51 -10.02
C GLN A 80 16.35 -12.71 -9.18
N ASP A 81 16.33 -12.59 -7.85
CA ASP A 81 15.96 -13.68 -6.95
C ASP A 81 14.44 -13.74 -6.66
N LEU A 82 13.67 -12.81 -7.21
CA LEU A 82 12.26 -12.66 -6.85
C LEU A 82 11.40 -13.68 -7.60
N GLU A 83 10.83 -14.63 -6.88
CA GLU A 83 10.00 -15.72 -7.40
C GLU A 83 8.49 -15.36 -7.43
N SER A 84 8.03 -14.48 -6.54
CA SER A 84 6.63 -14.05 -6.46
C SER A 84 6.48 -12.67 -5.84
N LEU A 85 5.46 -11.92 -6.25
CA LEU A 85 5.12 -10.69 -5.53
C LEU A 85 4.53 -10.99 -4.15
N GLY A 86 3.64 -11.97 -4.03
CA GLY A 86 3.10 -12.40 -2.73
C GLY A 86 2.33 -11.33 -1.94
N LEU A 87 1.97 -10.20 -2.56
CA LEU A 87 1.30 -9.05 -1.91
C LEU A 87 -0.18 -9.35 -1.63
N ARG A 88 -0.44 -10.42 -0.87
CA ARG A 88 -1.74 -11.05 -0.62
C ARG A 88 -2.82 -10.14 -0.02
N SER A 89 -2.41 -9.04 0.61
CA SER A 89 -3.32 -8.07 1.21
C SER A 89 -3.63 -6.88 0.30
N LEU A 90 -2.91 -6.72 -0.82
CA LEU A 90 -3.07 -5.60 -1.75
C LEU A 90 -4.39 -5.75 -2.50
N THR A 91 -5.33 -4.84 -2.25
CA THR A 91 -6.66 -4.86 -2.88
C THR A 91 -7.02 -3.55 -3.54
N ARG A 92 -6.21 -2.49 -3.36
CA ARG A 92 -6.46 -1.20 -3.99
C ARG A 92 -5.19 -0.46 -4.38
N ILE A 93 -5.15 -0.01 -5.62
CA ILE A 93 -4.31 1.07 -6.13
C ILE A 93 -5.25 2.17 -6.61
N GLU A 94 -5.25 3.34 -5.96
CA GLU A 94 -6.23 4.40 -6.28
C GLU A 94 -5.89 5.21 -7.52
N ARG A 95 -4.59 5.41 -7.80
CA ARG A 95 -4.12 6.14 -8.99
C ARG A 95 -2.80 5.56 -9.46
N GLY A 96 -2.62 5.51 -10.78
CA GLY A 96 -1.38 5.09 -11.44
C GLY A 96 -1.31 3.60 -11.76
N GLY A 97 -0.39 3.29 -12.68
CA GLY A 97 -0.23 1.94 -13.23
C GLY A 97 0.63 1.00 -12.39
N VAL A 98 0.84 -0.21 -12.93
CA VAL A 98 1.76 -1.21 -12.38
C VAL A 98 2.78 -1.60 -13.44
N ARG A 99 4.07 -1.55 -13.08
CA ARG A 99 5.17 -1.98 -13.95
C ARG A 99 5.98 -3.09 -13.30
N ILE A 100 6.01 -4.26 -13.92
CA ILE A 100 6.75 -5.43 -13.45
C ILE A 100 7.58 -5.96 -14.62
N GLN A 101 8.89 -5.75 -14.58
CA GLN A 101 9.72 -6.00 -15.74
C GLN A 101 11.13 -6.50 -15.38
N GLN A 102 11.68 -7.39 -16.21
CA GLN A 102 13.07 -7.90 -16.06
C GLN A 102 13.30 -8.64 -14.74
N ASN A 103 12.30 -9.38 -14.25
CA ASN A 103 12.45 -10.21 -13.06
C ASN A 103 12.54 -11.68 -13.49
N ASP A 104 13.78 -12.16 -13.69
CA ASP A 104 14.06 -13.40 -14.42
C ASP A 104 13.55 -14.68 -13.74
N GLN A 105 13.22 -14.64 -12.44
CA GLN A 105 12.64 -15.79 -11.72
C GLN A 105 11.17 -15.58 -11.31
N LEU A 106 10.56 -14.44 -11.70
CA LEU A 106 9.26 -14.03 -11.19
C LEU A 106 8.09 -14.77 -11.85
N CYS A 107 7.40 -15.57 -11.04
CA CYS A 107 6.17 -16.29 -11.34
C CYS A 107 4.90 -15.54 -10.88
N TYR A 108 3.73 -16.12 -11.17
CA TYR A 108 2.40 -15.67 -10.72
C TYR A 108 1.98 -14.27 -11.20
N THR A 109 2.65 -13.72 -12.22
CA THR A 109 2.32 -12.40 -12.76
C THR A 109 1.03 -12.40 -13.59
N ASN A 110 0.64 -13.57 -14.14
CA ASN A 110 -0.58 -13.78 -14.93
C ASN A 110 -1.75 -14.36 -14.10
N THR A 111 -1.55 -14.63 -12.81
CA THR A 111 -2.58 -15.15 -11.89
C THR A 111 -3.13 -14.07 -10.96
N VAL A 112 -2.72 -12.81 -11.15
CA VAL A 112 -3.28 -11.65 -10.44
C VAL A 112 -4.14 -10.86 -11.42
N ASP A 113 -5.42 -10.72 -11.08
CA ASP A 113 -6.37 -9.87 -11.79
C ASP A 113 -6.21 -8.43 -11.30
N TRP A 114 -5.37 -7.67 -11.99
CA TRP A 114 -5.06 -6.29 -11.66
C TRP A 114 -6.22 -5.32 -11.89
N SER A 115 -7.16 -5.65 -12.78
CA SER A 115 -8.37 -4.86 -13.06
C SER A 115 -9.24 -4.66 -11.82
N ARG A 116 -9.12 -5.59 -10.85
CA ARG A 116 -9.83 -5.54 -9.57
C ARG A 116 -9.10 -4.72 -8.51
N ILE A 117 -7.84 -4.37 -8.75
CA ILE A 117 -6.95 -3.69 -7.79
C ILE A 117 -6.77 -2.23 -8.22
N VAL A 118 -6.44 -1.99 -9.50
CA VAL A 118 -6.15 -0.67 -10.06
C VAL A 118 -7.45 0.06 -10.39
N ALA A 119 -7.69 1.20 -9.75
CA ALA A 119 -8.91 1.99 -9.97
C ALA A 119 -8.93 2.70 -11.34
N ASP A 120 -7.76 3.09 -11.86
CA ASP A 120 -7.60 3.74 -13.17
C ASP A 120 -7.76 2.76 -14.36
N GLY A 121 -8.05 1.47 -14.10
CA GLY A 121 -8.15 0.43 -15.12
C GLY A 121 -6.79 -0.15 -15.54
N ASP A 122 -6.82 -0.95 -16.61
CA ASP A 122 -5.69 -1.80 -17.01
C ASP A 122 -4.74 -1.17 -18.04
N ASP A 123 -5.06 0.02 -18.54
CA ASP A 123 -4.35 0.67 -19.65
C ASP A 123 -2.87 0.95 -19.34
N ASN A 124 -2.52 1.11 -18.06
CA ASN A 124 -1.15 1.38 -17.61
C ASN A 124 -0.54 0.20 -16.83
N ILE A 125 -0.85 -1.02 -17.23
CA ILE A 125 -0.24 -2.24 -16.67
C ILE A 125 0.80 -2.79 -17.64
N LEU A 126 2.08 -2.74 -17.24
CA LEU A 126 3.20 -3.22 -18.02
C LEU A 126 3.89 -4.40 -17.31
N ILE A 127 3.58 -5.61 -17.77
CA ILE A 127 4.19 -6.86 -17.26
C ILE A 127 4.89 -7.57 -18.41
N ARG A 128 6.23 -7.54 -18.46
CA ARG A 128 7.02 -8.10 -19.57
C ARG A 128 8.39 -8.58 -19.11
N SER A 129 9.00 -9.49 -19.87
CA SER A 129 10.37 -9.97 -19.61
C SER A 129 10.54 -10.47 -18.17
N ASN A 130 9.57 -11.25 -17.68
CA ASN A 130 9.66 -11.99 -16.42
C ASN A 130 9.75 -13.48 -16.75
N TYR A 131 9.82 -14.35 -15.73
CA TYR A 131 9.90 -15.80 -15.95
C TYR A 131 8.70 -16.33 -16.75
N ASP A 132 8.93 -17.42 -17.49
CA ASP A 132 7.89 -18.05 -18.29
C ASP A 132 6.80 -18.64 -17.37
N THR A 133 5.64 -18.00 -17.36
CA THR A 133 4.50 -18.39 -16.52
C THR A 133 4.02 -19.84 -16.72
N ARG A 134 4.36 -20.48 -17.85
CA ARG A 134 4.04 -21.89 -18.13
C ARG A 134 4.92 -22.86 -17.35
N LEU A 135 6.08 -22.41 -16.88
CA LEU A 135 7.04 -23.18 -16.09
C LEU A 135 6.85 -22.93 -14.57
N CYS A 136 5.89 -22.10 -14.19
CA CYS A 136 5.61 -21.77 -12.80
C CYS A 136 4.79 -22.85 -12.10
N GLY A 137 4.81 -22.81 -10.76
CA GLY A 137 3.91 -23.60 -9.92
C GLY A 137 2.44 -23.18 -10.06
N LEU A 138 1.54 -24.05 -9.60
CA LEU A 138 0.11 -23.80 -9.62
C LEU A 138 -0.34 -22.98 -8.40
N CYS A 139 -1.45 -22.26 -8.56
CA CYS A 139 -2.17 -21.66 -7.43
C CYS A 139 -2.61 -22.73 -6.41
N PRO A 140 -2.88 -22.35 -5.15
CA PRO A 140 -3.45 -23.24 -4.15
C PRO A 140 -4.67 -23.99 -4.69
N SER A 141 -4.63 -25.31 -4.59
CA SER A 141 -5.73 -26.19 -4.96
C SER A 141 -5.97 -27.21 -3.85
N PRO A 142 -7.24 -27.57 -3.54
CA PRO A 142 -7.57 -28.64 -2.60
C PRO A 142 -6.95 -30.00 -2.97
N GLN A 143 -6.55 -30.17 -4.24
CA GLN A 143 -5.99 -31.41 -4.77
C GLN A 143 -4.45 -31.44 -4.74
N GLY A 144 -3.78 -30.35 -4.32
CA GLY A 144 -2.32 -30.28 -4.18
C GLY A 144 -1.86 -30.59 -2.75
N HIS A 145 -1.08 -31.67 -2.60
CA HIS A 145 -0.34 -32.14 -1.40
C HIS A 145 -0.99 -31.86 -0.02
N LYS A 146 -1.63 -32.92 0.51
CA LYS A 146 -2.20 -33.04 1.86
C LYS A 146 -1.11 -33.23 2.92
N GLU A 147 -0.42 -32.17 3.34
CA GLU A 147 0.49 -32.30 4.51
C GLU A 147 0.11 -31.52 5.76
N ASP A 148 -0.83 -30.57 5.73
CA ASP A 148 -1.36 -30.01 6.98
C ASP A 148 -2.80 -29.49 6.79
N GLY A 149 -3.74 -30.11 7.53
CA GLY A 149 -5.19 -30.11 7.32
C GLY A 149 -5.95 -28.79 7.51
N LEU A 150 -5.56 -27.69 6.86
CA LEU A 150 -6.32 -26.43 6.83
C LEU A 150 -6.30 -25.70 5.46
N ARG A 151 -6.45 -26.42 4.34
CA ARG A 151 -6.65 -25.80 3.02
C ARG A 151 -8.11 -25.89 2.59
N ASP A 152 -8.93 -25.08 3.25
CA ASP A 152 -10.28 -24.77 2.79
C ASP A 152 -10.18 -23.71 1.68
N SER A 153 -10.90 -23.90 0.57
CA SER A 153 -11.08 -22.97 -0.57
C SER A 153 -10.15 -23.15 -1.78
N GLN A 154 -10.74 -23.69 -2.85
CA GLN A 154 -10.37 -23.39 -4.24
C GLN A 154 -10.22 -21.87 -4.43
N CYS A 155 -9.12 -21.41 -5.05
CA CYS A 155 -8.96 -19.98 -5.32
C CYS A 155 -10.08 -19.44 -6.23
N PRO A 156 -10.50 -18.17 -6.06
CA PRO A 156 -11.39 -17.51 -7.01
C PRO A 156 -10.85 -17.58 -8.43
N THR A 157 -11.73 -17.55 -9.42
CA THR A 157 -11.37 -17.64 -10.83
C THR A 157 -11.68 -16.36 -11.60
N ASP A 158 -10.91 -16.09 -12.65
CA ASP A 158 -11.24 -15.05 -13.62
C ASP A 158 -12.42 -15.48 -14.53
N SER A 159 -12.81 -14.62 -15.47
CA SER A 159 -13.89 -14.90 -16.42
C SER A 159 -13.61 -16.10 -17.34
N SER A 160 -12.36 -16.53 -17.47
CA SER A 160 -11.95 -17.70 -18.25
C SER A 160 -11.81 -18.97 -17.40
N GLY A 161 -12.11 -18.90 -16.10
CA GLY A 161 -12.00 -20.03 -15.17
C GLY A 161 -10.59 -20.26 -14.65
N ARG A 162 -9.62 -19.38 -14.92
CA ARG A 162 -8.25 -19.52 -14.40
C ARG A 162 -8.20 -19.08 -12.94
N PRO A 163 -7.55 -19.85 -12.04
CA PRO A 163 -7.45 -19.49 -10.64
C PRO A 163 -6.58 -18.25 -10.43
N LEU A 164 -6.98 -17.42 -9.47
CA LEU A 164 -6.34 -16.16 -9.13
C LEU A 164 -5.57 -16.30 -7.80
N CYS A 165 -4.27 -16.04 -7.84
CA CYS A 165 -3.38 -16.17 -6.70
C CYS A 165 -2.16 -15.25 -6.80
N TRP A 166 -1.61 -14.91 -5.63
CA TRP A 166 -0.38 -14.12 -5.50
C TRP A 166 0.89 -14.98 -5.48
N ASP A 167 0.74 -16.25 -5.09
CA ASP A 167 1.76 -17.30 -5.04
C ASP A 167 1.08 -18.68 -4.88
N ASN A 168 1.85 -19.75 -4.66
CA ASN A 168 1.34 -21.13 -4.45
C ASN A 168 0.68 -21.39 -3.09
N GLN A 169 0.57 -20.37 -2.22
CA GLN A 169 -0.03 -20.48 -0.89
C GLN A 169 -1.20 -19.53 -0.68
N HIS A 170 -1.26 -18.41 -1.41
CA HIS A 170 -2.21 -17.33 -1.17
C HIS A 170 -3.03 -17.01 -2.42
N CYS A 171 -4.34 -17.26 -2.36
CA CYS A 171 -5.29 -16.82 -3.38
C CYS A 171 -5.43 -15.29 -3.41
N GLN A 172 -5.82 -14.74 -4.57
CA GLN A 172 -6.21 -13.34 -4.66
C GLN A 172 -7.57 -13.16 -4.00
N LYS A 173 -7.65 -12.21 -3.07
CA LYS A 173 -8.90 -11.90 -2.38
C LYS A 173 -9.86 -11.16 -3.32
N ILE A 174 -11.08 -11.70 -3.47
CA ILE A 174 -12.17 -11.07 -4.22
C ILE A 174 -13.35 -10.89 -3.29
N CYS A 175 -13.85 -9.65 -3.19
CA CYS A 175 -15.03 -9.36 -2.38
C CYS A 175 -16.31 -9.72 -3.13
N PRO A 176 -17.36 -10.17 -2.42
CA PRO A 176 -18.67 -10.41 -3.01
C PRO A 176 -19.22 -9.16 -3.71
N SER A 177 -19.94 -9.36 -4.82
CA SER A 177 -20.59 -8.27 -5.56
C SER A 177 -21.58 -7.47 -4.70
N SER A 178 -22.20 -8.10 -3.70
CA SER A 178 -23.08 -7.46 -2.72
C SER A 178 -22.40 -6.37 -1.89
N CYS A 179 -21.07 -6.34 -1.84
CA CYS A 179 -20.33 -5.26 -1.18
C CYS A 179 -20.32 -3.96 -2.01
N GLY A 180 -20.68 -3.99 -3.30
CA GLY A 180 -20.83 -2.79 -4.13
C GLY A 180 -19.56 -1.95 -4.23
N GLY A 181 -18.40 -2.60 -4.37
CA GLY A 181 -17.09 -1.94 -4.41
C GLY A 181 -16.43 -1.67 -3.06
N ARG A 182 -17.15 -1.89 -1.94
CA ARG A 182 -16.55 -1.86 -0.60
C ARG A 182 -15.60 -3.04 -0.41
N ALA A 183 -14.61 -2.82 0.45
CA ALA A 183 -13.77 -3.91 0.94
C ALA A 183 -14.59 -4.94 1.74
N CYS A 184 -13.98 -6.09 2.00
CA CYS A 184 -14.59 -7.18 2.78
C CYS A 184 -13.55 -7.80 3.73
N THR A 185 -14.00 -8.61 4.69
CA THR A 185 -13.16 -9.46 5.54
C THR A 185 -12.64 -10.68 4.76
N ARG A 186 -11.84 -11.55 5.39
CA ARG A 186 -11.42 -12.82 4.77
C ARG A 186 -12.60 -13.76 4.47
N ASN A 187 -13.65 -13.69 5.28
CA ASN A 187 -14.85 -14.51 5.13
C ASN A 187 -15.90 -13.88 4.18
N GLY A 188 -15.54 -12.81 3.48
CA GLY A 188 -16.43 -12.13 2.54
C GLY A 188 -17.44 -11.17 3.16
N THR A 189 -17.45 -10.96 4.48
CA THR A 189 -18.32 -9.95 5.12
C THR A 189 -17.92 -8.56 4.66
N CYS A 190 -18.87 -7.77 4.17
CA CYS A 190 -18.58 -6.42 3.69
C CYS A 190 -18.15 -5.49 4.84
N CYS A 191 -17.11 -4.70 4.60
CA CYS A 191 -16.62 -3.69 5.52
C CYS A 191 -17.56 -2.48 5.61
N ASN A 192 -17.30 -1.64 6.61
CA ASN A 192 -17.89 -0.30 6.66
C ASN A 192 -17.57 0.49 5.39
N ALA A 193 -18.48 1.38 4.98
CA ALA A 193 -18.29 2.24 3.80
C ALA A 193 -17.09 3.20 3.93
N THR A 194 -16.64 3.51 5.15
CA THR A 194 -15.45 4.33 5.39
C THR A 194 -14.14 3.52 5.34
N CYS A 195 -14.19 2.21 5.11
CA CYS A 195 -13.00 1.37 4.97
C CYS A 195 -12.49 1.31 3.52
N LEU A 196 -11.18 1.15 3.39
CA LEU A 196 -10.47 0.81 2.16
C LEU A 196 -9.47 -0.31 2.42
N GLY A 197 -9.16 -1.13 1.41
CA GLY A 197 -8.13 -2.16 1.51
C GLY A 197 -8.54 -3.44 2.26
N GLY A 198 -9.46 -3.34 3.21
CA GLY A 198 -9.90 -4.45 4.05
C GLY A 198 -10.41 -4.00 5.42
N CYS A 199 -10.90 -4.95 6.20
CA CYS A 199 -11.28 -4.76 7.59
C CYS A 199 -11.21 -6.10 8.33
N ASP A 200 -11.15 -6.01 9.66
CA ASP A 200 -11.25 -7.15 10.56
C ASP A 200 -12.69 -7.36 11.07
N GLY A 201 -13.59 -6.41 10.78
CA GLY A 201 -14.99 -6.40 11.21
C GLY A 201 -15.81 -5.34 10.48
N PRO A 202 -17.13 -5.27 10.73
CA PRO A 202 -18.05 -4.40 9.97
C PRO A 202 -18.03 -2.93 10.42
N LEU A 203 -17.35 -2.58 11.51
CA LEU A 203 -17.36 -1.23 12.08
C LEU A 203 -16.28 -0.34 11.45
N ALA A 204 -16.48 0.98 11.52
CA ALA A 204 -15.51 1.96 11.01
C ALA A 204 -14.16 1.94 11.77
N ARG A 205 -14.11 1.38 12.98
CA ARG A 205 -12.87 1.17 13.74
C ARG A 205 -12.07 -0.04 13.26
N ASP A 206 -12.74 -1.00 12.62
CA ASP A 206 -12.14 -2.27 12.20
C ASP A 206 -11.42 -2.17 10.83
N CYS A 207 -11.43 -0.99 10.22
CA CYS A 207 -10.85 -0.77 8.90
C CYS A 207 -9.31 -0.92 8.92
N HIS A 208 -8.79 -1.66 7.94
CA HIS A 208 -7.34 -1.72 7.70
C HIS A 208 -6.80 -0.35 7.32
N VAL A 209 -7.43 0.30 6.33
CA VAL A 209 -7.12 1.65 5.88
C VAL A 209 -8.42 2.47 5.82
N CYS A 210 -8.37 3.76 6.16
CA CYS A 210 -9.55 4.63 6.06
C CYS A 210 -9.71 5.14 4.63
N ALA A 211 -10.91 5.08 4.07
CA ALA A 211 -11.19 5.60 2.73
C ALA A 211 -10.94 7.10 2.62
N ASN A 212 -11.23 7.88 3.67
CA ASN A 212 -11.06 9.34 3.69
C ASN A 212 -10.06 9.80 4.78
N TYR A 213 -10.51 9.85 6.03
CA TYR A 213 -9.70 10.34 7.15
C TYR A 213 -9.75 9.37 8.33
N SER A 214 -8.62 9.20 9.01
CA SER A 214 -8.58 8.59 10.34
C SER A 214 -8.75 9.64 11.44
N LEU A 215 -9.56 9.33 12.44
CA LEU A 215 -9.68 10.08 13.69
C LEU A 215 -9.15 9.23 14.83
N GLY A 216 -8.29 9.81 15.68
CA GLY A 216 -7.65 9.10 16.78
C GLY A 216 -6.57 8.11 16.34
N TYR A 217 -5.95 7.46 17.33
CA TYR A 217 -4.83 6.54 17.15
C TYR A 217 -5.03 5.27 17.99
N GLY A 218 -4.27 4.22 17.69
CA GLY A 218 -4.32 2.96 18.43
C GLY A 218 -5.74 2.39 18.48
N GLU A 219 -6.20 2.01 19.67
CA GLU A 219 -7.54 1.43 19.91
C GLU A 219 -8.69 2.43 19.68
N ASN A 220 -8.40 3.73 19.79
CA ASN A 220 -9.39 4.80 19.57
C ASN A 220 -9.48 5.24 18.10
N ARG A 221 -8.70 4.62 17.20
CA ARG A 221 -8.73 4.95 15.77
C ARG A 221 -10.07 4.54 15.15
N THR A 222 -10.71 5.47 14.45
CA THR A 222 -11.90 5.22 13.64
C THR A 222 -11.83 5.95 12.31
N CYS A 223 -12.48 5.41 11.27
CA CYS A 223 -12.52 6.01 9.95
C CYS A 223 -13.76 6.89 9.76
N VAL A 224 -13.54 8.13 9.36
CA VAL A 224 -14.58 9.15 9.16
C VAL A 224 -14.53 9.70 7.74
N THR A 225 -15.67 10.15 7.23
CA THR A 225 -15.79 10.76 5.90
C THR A 225 -15.27 12.20 5.87
N SER A 226 -15.44 12.93 6.97
CA SER A 226 -14.97 14.30 7.19
C SER A 226 -14.49 14.48 8.62
N CYS A 227 -13.53 15.38 8.84
CA CYS A 227 -13.06 15.70 10.18
C CYS A 227 -14.15 16.41 11.00
N PRO A 228 -14.44 15.95 12.24
CA PRO A 228 -15.44 16.59 13.10
C PRO A 228 -15.01 17.98 13.55
N ALA A 229 -15.95 18.72 14.17
CA ALA A 229 -15.67 20.04 14.74
C ALA A 229 -14.46 20.02 15.69
N ASN A 230 -13.69 21.11 15.69
CA ASN A 230 -12.44 21.28 16.45
C ASN A 230 -11.29 20.35 16.03
N THR A 231 -11.41 19.70 14.87
CA THR A 231 -10.30 18.96 14.24
C THR A 231 -10.08 19.43 12.81
N TYR A 232 -8.86 19.26 12.33
CA TYR A 232 -8.36 19.82 11.08
C TYR A 232 -7.75 18.72 10.23
N ARG A 233 -7.93 18.82 8.92
CA ARG A 233 -7.39 17.84 7.97
C ARG A 233 -5.88 18.01 7.87
N LEU A 234 -5.12 16.96 8.15
CA LEU A 234 -3.70 16.88 7.86
C LEU A 234 -3.46 15.59 7.07
N SER A 235 -3.12 15.71 5.78
CA SER A 235 -3.01 14.55 4.90
C SER A 235 -4.30 13.71 4.93
N ARG A 236 -4.24 12.47 5.42
CA ARG A 236 -5.38 11.53 5.54
C ARG A 236 -5.78 11.26 6.99
N ARG A 237 -5.49 12.19 7.90
CA ARG A 237 -5.91 12.14 9.30
C ARG A 237 -6.54 13.46 9.76
N CYS A 238 -7.35 13.36 10.79
CA CYS A 238 -7.87 14.51 11.53
C CYS A 238 -6.97 14.74 12.74
N VAL A 239 -6.47 15.96 12.89
CA VAL A 239 -5.61 16.39 14.00
C VAL A 239 -6.25 17.56 14.73
N THR A 240 -5.99 17.68 16.02
CA THR A 240 -6.35 18.87 16.81
C THR A 240 -5.47 20.06 16.42
N GLU A 241 -5.84 21.26 16.86
CA GLU A 241 -5.02 22.45 16.67
C GLU A 241 -3.63 22.30 17.31
N GLN A 242 -3.57 21.73 18.51
CA GLN A 242 -2.32 21.53 19.23
C GLN A 242 -1.39 20.57 18.47
N GLU A 243 -1.92 19.44 18.02
CA GLU A 243 -1.16 18.47 17.22
C GLU A 243 -0.67 19.10 15.91
N CYS A 244 -1.54 19.85 15.23
CA CYS A 244 -1.17 20.57 14.01
C CYS A 244 0.03 21.48 14.25
N ARG A 245 -0.04 22.38 15.23
CA ARG A 245 1.02 23.35 15.52
C ARG A 245 2.31 22.71 16.02
N ALA A 246 2.24 21.52 16.63
CA ALA A 246 3.39 20.76 17.10
C ALA A 246 4.08 19.91 16.01
N MET A 247 3.53 19.86 14.79
CA MET A 247 4.13 19.08 13.71
C MET A 247 5.53 19.61 13.35
N PRO A 248 6.53 18.72 13.21
CA PRO A 248 7.86 19.11 12.76
C PRO A 248 7.80 19.60 11.30
N PRO A 249 8.64 20.57 10.92
CA PRO A 249 8.79 20.99 9.53
C PRO A 249 9.05 19.80 8.61
N PRO A 250 8.50 19.79 7.38
CA PRO A 250 8.85 18.79 6.39
C PRO A 250 10.36 18.85 6.10
N LEU A 251 10.95 17.69 5.79
CA LEU A 251 12.36 17.61 5.43
C LEU A 251 12.65 18.51 4.21
N PRO A 252 13.82 19.19 4.16
CA PRO A 252 14.20 20.01 3.03
C PRO A 252 14.17 19.15 1.75
N THR A 253 13.47 19.63 0.73
CA THR A 253 13.64 19.09 -0.62
C THR A 253 14.87 19.74 -1.23
N GLU A 254 15.61 19.04 -2.09
CA GLU A 254 16.90 19.47 -2.68
C GLU A 254 16.86 20.79 -3.47
N SER A 255 15.71 21.48 -3.54
CA SER A 255 15.62 22.84 -4.03
C SER A 255 16.42 23.76 -3.09
N ASN A 256 17.54 24.30 -3.59
CA ASN A 256 18.43 25.31 -2.98
C ASN A 256 17.75 26.65 -2.61
N GLN A 257 16.46 26.65 -2.24
CA GLN A 257 15.78 27.83 -1.74
C GLN A 257 16.00 27.93 -0.22
N PRO A 258 16.48 29.08 0.31
CA PRO A 258 16.49 29.29 1.74
C PRO A 258 15.06 29.08 2.24
N PRO A 259 14.85 28.27 3.30
CA PRO A 259 13.51 28.05 3.80
C PRO A 259 12.91 29.43 4.14
N PRO A 260 11.67 29.71 3.74
CA PRO A 260 10.98 30.89 4.25
C PRO A 260 11.02 30.83 5.79
N ASN A 261 10.94 31.98 6.48
CA ASN A 261 10.93 32.08 7.96
C ASN A 261 9.68 31.43 8.61
N ILE A 262 9.25 30.27 8.11
CA ILE A 262 8.09 29.51 8.53
C ILE A 262 8.57 28.48 9.55
N ARG A 263 8.22 28.72 10.81
CA ARG A 263 8.66 27.88 11.93
C ARG A 263 7.65 26.80 12.34
N ALA A 264 6.41 26.86 11.86
CA ALA A 264 5.35 25.94 12.30
C ALA A 264 4.22 25.78 11.29
N TYR A 265 3.52 24.66 11.42
CA TYR A 265 2.23 24.42 10.80
C TYR A 265 1.15 25.35 11.37
N LYS A 266 0.14 25.65 10.56
CA LYS A 266 -0.98 26.53 10.91
C LYS A 266 -2.30 25.99 10.38
N ILE A 267 -3.39 26.50 10.94
CA ILE A 267 -4.75 26.18 10.51
C ILE A 267 -5.18 27.17 9.45
N LEU A 268 -5.63 26.65 8.31
CA LEU A 268 -6.25 27.41 7.25
C LEU A 268 -7.39 26.60 6.64
N ASN A 269 -8.59 27.17 6.55
CA ASN A 269 -9.76 26.55 5.90
C ASN A 269 -9.98 25.08 6.30
N ASN A 270 -10.07 24.82 7.62
CA ASN A 270 -10.21 23.47 8.21
C ASN A 270 -9.10 22.47 7.83
N THR A 271 -7.91 22.97 7.51
CA THR A 271 -6.77 22.19 7.07
C THR A 271 -5.54 22.63 7.85
N CYS A 272 -4.73 21.67 8.26
CA CYS A 272 -3.41 21.90 8.86
C CYS A 272 -2.37 21.97 7.73
N VAL A 273 -1.78 23.14 7.52
CA VAL A 273 -0.85 23.40 6.41
C VAL A 273 0.48 23.94 6.93
N TYR A 274 1.58 23.52 6.31
CA TYR A 274 2.92 24.05 6.63
C TYR A 274 3.16 25.40 5.96
N MET A 275 2.89 25.48 4.64
CA MET A 275 2.97 26.72 3.87
C MET A 275 1.59 27.30 3.61
N CYS A 276 1.48 28.62 3.69
CA CYS A 276 0.30 29.33 3.17
C CYS A 276 0.17 29.12 1.65
N PRO A 277 -1.05 28.89 1.13
CA PRO A 277 -1.30 28.84 -0.32
C PRO A 277 -1.14 30.24 -0.94
N ASN A 278 -1.08 30.31 -2.27
CA ASN A 278 -0.70 31.51 -3.04
C ASN A 278 -1.46 32.79 -2.68
N ASP A 279 -2.70 32.70 -2.21
CA ASP A 279 -3.54 33.86 -1.86
C ASP A 279 -3.34 34.35 -0.42
N TYR A 280 -2.43 33.74 0.34
CA TYR A 280 -2.16 34.03 1.74
C TYR A 280 -0.68 34.29 1.96
N MET A 281 -0.36 35.30 2.77
CA MET A 281 1.02 35.63 3.12
C MET A 281 1.32 35.24 4.56
N GLU A 282 2.55 34.77 4.79
CA GLU A 282 3.06 34.49 6.12
C GLU A 282 3.24 35.81 6.90
N VAL A 283 2.78 35.84 8.15
CA VAL A 283 3.13 36.92 9.06
C VAL A 283 4.55 36.69 9.53
N PRO A 284 5.48 37.66 9.40
CA PRO A 284 6.83 37.52 9.93
C PRO A 284 6.75 37.24 11.44
N THR A 285 7.28 36.09 11.88
CA THR A 285 7.54 35.91 13.31
C THR A 285 8.62 36.91 13.69
N SER A 286 8.28 37.88 14.54
CA SER A 286 9.24 38.84 15.08
C SER A 286 10.46 38.10 15.65
N PRO A 287 11.68 38.64 15.44
CA PRO A 287 12.94 37.96 15.77
C PRO A 287 13.05 37.55 17.25
#